data_AF-A0A7W3UGR9-F1
#
_entry.id   AF-A0A7W3UGR9-F1
#
_cell.length_a   1.000
_cell.length_b   1.000
_cell.length_c   1.000
_cell.angle_alpha   90.00
_cell.angle_beta   90.00
_cell.angle_gamma   90.00
#
_symmetry.space_group_name_H-M   'P 1'
#
loop_
_entity.id
_entity.type
_entity.pdbx_description
1 polymer ?
#
loop_
_entity_poly.entity_id
_entity_poly.type
_entity_poly.pdbx_seq_one_letter_code
_entity_poly.pdbx_strand_id
1 'polypeptide(L)'
;MKHKEHRYIQPQNTQEAMLLIQKLFNKYRNAPLTNELLDYHNNLIYRLQSDIKDEAIKENNPNQLKALASMTEIMRKWTTVRLNGQPFNGKMRHFKLITDGGFKFERNIHKINQTTSHRGSRH
;
A
#
# COMPACT_ATOMS: atom_id res chain seq x y z
N MET A 1 -20.94 -36.81 9.04
CA MET A 1 -20.71 -36.59 7.59
C MET A 1 -19.98 -35.26 7.44
N LYS A 2 -18.75 -35.27 6.89
CA LYS A 2 -17.86 -34.08 6.81
C LYS A 2 -18.17 -33.30 5.51
N HIS A 3 -19.11 -32.38 5.56
CA HIS A 3 -19.23 -31.36 4.52
C HIS A 3 -18.24 -30.24 4.87
N LYS A 4 -17.03 -30.31 4.31
CA LYS A 4 -16.12 -29.16 4.23
C LYS A 4 -16.69 -28.24 3.16
N GLU A 5 -17.76 -27.54 3.51
CA GLU A 5 -18.26 -26.44 2.71
C GLU A 5 -17.10 -25.47 2.51
N HIS A 6 -16.85 -25.15 1.24
CA HIS A 6 -16.02 -24.03 0.85
C HIS A 6 -16.52 -22.81 1.60
N ARG A 7 -15.94 -22.53 2.76
CA ARG A 7 -16.13 -21.27 3.48
C ARG A 7 -15.51 -20.20 2.60
N TYR A 8 -16.28 -19.75 1.61
CA TYR A 8 -16.20 -18.40 1.10
C TYR A 8 -16.34 -17.54 2.34
N ILE A 9 -15.21 -17.15 2.93
CA ILE A 9 -15.19 -16.21 4.05
C ILE A 9 -15.71 -14.90 3.44
N GLN A 10 -17.02 -14.70 3.54
CA GLN A 10 -17.59 -13.37 3.43
C GLN A 10 -16.98 -12.60 4.60
N PRO A 11 -16.23 -11.52 4.35
CA PRO A 11 -15.73 -10.70 5.43
C PRO A 11 -16.93 -10.19 6.22
N GLN A 12 -16.98 -10.49 7.52
CA GLN A 12 -18.04 -9.98 8.40
C GLN A 12 -17.83 -8.50 8.74
N ASN A 13 -16.60 -8.00 8.56
CA ASN A 13 -16.20 -6.63 8.88
C ASN A 13 -15.30 -6.05 7.78
N THR A 14 -15.43 -4.75 7.55
CA THR A 14 -14.59 -3.96 6.63
C THR A 14 -13.11 -4.24 6.83
N GLN A 15 -12.67 -4.32 8.10
CA GLN A 15 -11.26 -4.55 8.46
C GLN A 15 -10.75 -5.92 8.01
N GLU A 16 -11.55 -6.97 8.16
CA GLU A 16 -11.15 -8.32 7.73
C GLU A 16 -11.09 -8.42 6.22
N ALA A 17 -12.03 -7.77 5.52
CA ALA A 17 -12.00 -7.66 4.06
C ALA A 17 -10.69 -7.02 3.59
N MET A 18 -10.33 -5.89 4.18
CA MET A 18 -9.07 -5.20 3.88
C MET A 18 -7.84 -6.07 4.20
N LEU A 19 -7.85 -6.82 5.32
CA LEU A 19 -6.74 -7.72 5.68
C LEU A 19 -6.58 -8.88 4.72
N LEU A 20 -7.70 -9.46 4.25
CA LEU A 20 -7.70 -10.51 3.24
C LEU A 20 -7.08 -9.99 1.94
N ILE A 21 -7.52 -8.82 1.49
CA ILE A 21 -7.00 -8.18 0.28
C ILE A 21 -5.51 -7.84 0.42
N GLN A 22 -5.06 -7.35 1.58
CA GLN A 22 -3.65 -7.13 1.85
C GLN A 22 -2.82 -8.43 1.70
N LYS A 23 -3.31 -9.54 2.25
CA LYS A 23 -2.64 -10.85 2.14
C LYS A 23 -2.56 -11.32 0.68
N LEU A 24 -3.67 -11.21 -0.05
CA LEU A 24 -3.74 -11.59 -1.47
C LEU A 24 -2.79 -10.75 -2.32
N PHE A 25 -2.80 -9.43 -2.14
CA PHE A 25 -1.87 -8.53 -2.81
C PHE A 25 -0.40 -8.94 -2.55
N ASN A 26 -0.03 -9.13 -1.27
CA ASN A 26 1.33 -9.50 -0.91
C ASN A 26 1.76 -10.87 -1.45
N LYS A 27 0.82 -11.81 -1.59
CA LYS A 27 1.08 -13.14 -2.17
C LYS A 27 1.44 -13.03 -3.65
N TYR A 28 0.72 -12.19 -4.39
CA TYR A 28 0.89 -12.09 -5.85
C TYR A 28 1.79 -10.95 -6.31
N ARG A 29 2.28 -10.08 -5.42
CA ARG A 29 3.11 -8.92 -5.79
C ARG A 29 4.38 -9.27 -6.59
N ASN A 30 4.93 -10.46 -6.37
CA ASN A 30 6.14 -10.99 -7.00
C ASN A 30 5.85 -11.96 -8.16
N ALA A 31 4.59 -12.29 -8.40
CA ALA A 31 4.20 -13.20 -9.48
C ALA A 31 4.49 -12.57 -10.86
N PRO A 32 4.73 -13.37 -11.91
CA PRO A 32 4.82 -12.86 -13.28
C PRO A 32 3.54 -12.12 -13.67
N LEU A 33 3.66 -11.02 -14.41
CA LEU A 33 2.48 -10.27 -14.86
C LEU A 33 1.82 -11.07 -15.98
N THR A 34 0.64 -11.62 -15.71
CA THR A 34 -0.22 -12.28 -16.69
C THR A 34 -1.54 -11.51 -16.81
N ASN A 35 -2.25 -11.68 -17.93
CA ASN A 35 -3.56 -11.05 -18.12
C ASN A 35 -4.55 -11.49 -17.03
N GLU A 36 -4.52 -12.76 -16.62
CA GLU A 36 -5.34 -13.28 -15.53
C GLU A 36 -5.01 -12.61 -14.19
N LEU A 37 -3.72 -12.36 -13.91
CA LEU A 37 -3.31 -11.70 -12.68
C LEU A 37 -3.70 -10.22 -12.68
N LEU A 38 -3.69 -9.56 -13.83
CA LEU A 38 -4.14 -8.18 -14.01
C LEU A 38 -5.64 -8.07 -13.78
N ASP A 39 -6.44 -8.95 -14.40
CA ASP A 39 -7.88 -9.04 -14.20
C ASP A 39 -8.22 -9.30 -12.73
N TYR A 40 -7.52 -10.26 -12.12
CA TYR A 40 -7.64 -10.54 -10.70
C TYR A 40 -7.34 -9.31 -9.83
N HIS A 41 -6.29 -8.53 -10.14
CA HIS A 41 -6.00 -7.28 -9.43
C HIS A 41 -7.10 -6.23 -9.61
N ASN A 42 -7.65 -6.09 -10.81
CA ASN A 42 -8.77 -5.18 -11.07
C ASN A 42 -10.01 -5.58 -10.25
N ASN A 43 -10.29 -6.88 -10.14
CA ASN A 43 -11.37 -7.40 -9.31
C ASN A 43 -11.16 -7.08 -7.82
N LEU A 44 -9.92 -7.15 -7.31
CA LEU A 44 -9.60 -6.74 -5.94
C LEU A 44 -9.85 -5.24 -5.70
N ILE A 45 -9.47 -4.39 -6.67
CA ILE A 45 -9.72 -2.94 -6.60
C ILE A 45 -11.22 -2.66 -6.63
N TYR A 46 -11.96 -3.31 -7.53
CA TYR A 46 -13.42 -3.16 -7.62
C TYR A 46 -14.09 -3.50 -6.29
N ARG A 47 -13.67 -4.60 -5.65
CA ARG A 47 -14.23 -5.03 -4.36
C ARG A 47 -13.92 -4.07 -3.21
N LEU A 48 -12.74 -3.44 -3.21
CA LEU A 48 -12.43 -2.34 -2.27
C LEU A 48 -13.35 -1.14 -2.49
N GLN A 49 -13.62 -0.78 -3.74
CA GLN A 49 -14.38 0.42 -4.09
C GLN A 49 -15.91 0.25 -4.01
N SER A 50 -16.40 -0.99 -4.05
CA SER A 50 -17.81 -1.36 -3.95
C SER A 50 -18.15 -1.79 -2.52
N ASP A 51 -18.17 -3.09 -2.24
CA ASP A 51 -18.68 -3.66 -0.98
C ASP A 51 -18.02 -3.05 0.26
N ILE A 52 -16.68 -3.01 0.27
CA ILE A 52 -15.90 -2.60 1.45
C ILE A 52 -16.04 -1.09 1.69
N LYS A 53 -16.23 -0.29 0.64
CA LYS A 53 -16.44 1.15 0.77
C LYS A 53 -17.81 1.44 1.37
N ASP A 54 -18.85 0.76 0.91
CA ASP A 54 -20.20 0.88 1.47
C ASP A 54 -20.24 0.50 2.94
N GLU A 55 -19.55 -0.57 3.34
CA GLU A 55 -19.42 -0.97 4.74
C GLU A 55 -18.63 0.06 5.57
N ALA A 56 -17.51 0.57 5.06
CA ALA A 56 -16.71 1.60 5.75
C ALA A 56 -17.49 2.91 5.99
N ILE A 57 -18.39 3.28 5.06
CA ILE A 57 -19.27 4.43 5.18
C ILE A 57 -20.33 4.18 6.26
N LYS A 58 -20.93 2.99 6.29
CA LYS A 58 -21.92 2.58 7.30
C LYS A 58 -21.31 2.53 8.70
N GLU A 59 -20.08 2.03 8.84
CA GLU A 59 -19.34 2.01 10.10
C GLU A 59 -18.83 3.40 10.52
N ASN A 60 -18.98 4.42 9.65
CA ASN A 60 -18.55 5.81 9.85
C ASN A 60 -17.10 5.94 10.34
N ASN A 61 -16.21 5.04 9.90
CA ASN A 61 -14.85 4.97 10.43
C ASN A 61 -13.85 5.65 9.48
N PRO A 62 -13.36 6.86 9.80
CA PRO A 62 -12.47 7.61 8.91
C PRO A 62 -11.12 6.93 8.69
N ASN A 63 -10.68 6.07 9.62
CA ASN A 63 -9.43 5.33 9.47
C ASN A 63 -9.55 4.25 8.39
N GLN A 64 -10.70 3.59 8.28
CA GLN A 64 -10.96 2.58 7.25
C GLN A 64 -11.07 3.23 5.86
N LEU A 65 -11.72 4.40 5.75
CA LEU A 65 -11.77 5.15 4.49
C LEU A 65 -10.37 5.58 4.01
N LYS A 66 -9.50 6.02 4.93
CA LYS A 66 -8.09 6.33 4.61
C LYS A 66 -7.31 5.09 4.21
N ALA A 67 -7.55 3.95 4.87
CA ALA A 67 -6.94 2.67 4.53
C ALA A 67 -7.36 2.20 3.13
N LEU A 68 -8.65 2.28 2.81
CA LEU A 68 -9.21 1.97 1.49
C LEU A 68 -8.56 2.78 0.36
N ALA A 69 -8.45 4.10 0.55
CA ALA A 69 -7.81 4.99 -0.41
C ALA A 69 -6.33 4.60 -0.60
N SER A 70 -5.61 4.36 0.51
CA SER A 70 -4.20 3.93 0.47
C SER A 70 -4.03 2.59 -0.25
N MET A 71 -4.87 1.59 0.03
CA MET A 71 -4.81 0.29 -0.62
C MET A 71 -5.06 0.38 -2.11
N THR A 72 -6.07 1.16 -2.51
CA THR A 72 -6.40 1.40 -3.92
C THR A 72 -5.22 2.02 -4.66
N GLU A 73 -4.60 3.05 -4.08
CA GLU A 73 -3.43 3.71 -4.67
C GLU A 73 -2.25 2.75 -4.83
N ILE A 74 -1.98 1.92 -3.82
CA ILE A 74 -0.91 0.92 -3.86
C ILE A 74 -1.12 -0.09 -4.97
N MET A 75 -2.33 -0.62 -5.10
CA MET A 75 -2.65 -1.61 -6.13
C MET A 75 -2.56 -1.02 -7.53
N ARG A 76 -3.03 0.21 -7.73
CA ARG A 76 -2.87 0.93 -9.00
C ARG A 76 -1.39 1.17 -9.32
N LYS A 77 -0.61 1.63 -8.34
CA LYS A 77 0.83 1.85 -8.50
C LYS A 77 1.57 0.56 -8.84
N TRP A 78 1.25 -0.55 -8.19
CA TRP A 78 1.80 -1.86 -8.53
C TRP A 78 1.51 -2.21 -9.99
N THR A 79 0.26 -2.05 -10.42
CA THR A 79 -0.17 -2.34 -11.80
C THR A 79 0.63 -1.51 -12.80
N THR A 80 0.74 -0.19 -12.58
CA THR A 80 1.54 0.70 -13.43
C THR A 80 3.02 0.31 -13.48
N VAL A 81 3.64 0.02 -12.33
CA VAL A 81 5.07 -0.39 -12.26
C VAL A 81 5.29 -1.69 -13.04
N ARG A 82 4.36 -2.65 -12.93
CA ARG A 82 4.44 -3.93 -13.64
C ARG A 82 4.20 -3.78 -15.14
N LEU A 83 3.25 -2.94 -15.55
CA LEU A 83 3.01 -2.62 -16.96
C LEU A 83 4.23 -1.94 -17.60
N ASN A 84 4.97 -1.14 -16.85
CA ASN A 84 6.24 -0.55 -17.28
C ASN A 84 7.41 -1.55 -17.32
N GLY A 85 7.18 -2.83 -17.01
CA GLY A 85 8.21 -3.87 -16.96
C GLY A 85 9.16 -3.75 -15.76
N GLN A 86 8.86 -2.91 -14.77
CA GLN A 86 9.71 -2.70 -13.60
C GLN A 86 9.36 -3.65 -12.44
N PRO A 87 10.34 -4.10 -11.65
CA PRO A 87 10.08 -4.86 -10.43
C PRO A 87 9.44 -3.97 -9.36
N PHE A 88 8.45 -4.51 -8.65
CA PHE A 88 7.80 -3.78 -7.56
C PHE A 88 8.46 -4.09 -6.21
N ASN A 89 9.26 -3.15 -5.71
CA ASN A 89 10.02 -3.32 -4.46
C ASN A 89 9.23 -2.93 -3.19
N GLY A 90 7.90 -2.83 -3.29
CA GLY A 90 6.98 -2.53 -2.19
C GLY A 90 6.23 -3.76 -1.68
N LYS A 91 5.81 -3.72 -0.42
CA LYS A 91 4.84 -4.64 0.18
C LYS A 91 3.80 -3.84 0.95
N MET A 92 2.59 -4.35 1.07
CA MET A 92 1.53 -3.70 1.82
C MET A 92 1.53 -4.20 3.26
N ARG A 93 1.60 -3.30 4.25
CA ARG A 93 1.51 -3.65 5.67
C ARG A 93 0.66 -2.60 6.40
N HIS A 94 -0.29 -3.06 7.20
CA HIS A 94 -1.27 -2.19 7.88
C HIS A 94 -1.94 -1.22 6.90
N PHE A 95 -2.33 -1.74 5.72
CA PHE A 95 -2.99 -0.96 4.65
C PHE A 95 -2.14 0.19 4.07
N LYS A 96 -0.82 0.18 4.31
CA LYS A 96 0.13 1.19 3.83
C LYS A 96 1.23 0.56 3.00
N LEU A 97 1.82 1.34 2.09
CA LEU A 97 2.94 0.92 1.27
C LEU A 97 4.21 0.94 2.11
N ILE A 98 4.87 -0.19 2.23
CA ILE A 98 6.22 -0.30 2.80
C ILE A 98 7.15 -0.70 1.66
N THR A 99 8.02 0.21 1.26
CA THR A 99 9.11 -0.09 0.31
C THR A 99 10.30 -0.62 1.09
N ASP A 100 10.79 -1.81 0.74
CA ASP A 100 11.94 -2.44 1.42
C ASP A 100 13.27 -1.70 1.14
N GLY A 101 13.30 -0.89 0.09
CA GLY A 101 14.37 0.04 -0.23
C GLY A 101 13.81 1.41 -0.58
N GLY A 102 13.12 2.05 0.37
CA GLY A 102 12.81 3.46 0.21
C GLY A 102 14.13 4.20 -0.05
N PHE A 103 14.25 4.89 -1.19
CA PHE A 103 15.23 5.97 -1.29
C PHE A 103 14.92 6.89 -0.10
N LYS A 104 15.74 6.77 0.96
CA LYS A 104 15.90 7.83 1.93
C LYS A 104 16.37 9.01 1.08
N PHE A 105 15.47 9.88 0.68
CA PHE A 105 15.86 11.25 0.43
C PHE A 105 16.27 11.76 1.81
N GLU A 106 17.53 11.52 2.19
CA GLU A 106 18.17 12.31 3.22
C GLU A 106 18.06 13.74 2.71
N ARG A 107 17.08 14.48 3.25
CA ARG A 107 17.14 15.92 3.18
C ARG A 107 18.33 16.31 4.04
N ASN A 108 19.52 16.31 3.43
CA ASN A 108 20.65 17.05 3.96
C ASN A 108 20.22 18.52 3.92
N ILE A 109 19.53 18.95 4.98
CA ILE A 109 19.38 20.36 5.30
C ILE A 109 20.81 20.80 5.60
N HIS A 110 21.52 21.24 4.56
CA HIS A 110 22.75 21.99 4.74
C HIS A 110 22.34 23.26 5.47
N LYS A 111 22.40 23.22 6.80
CA LYS A 111 22.43 24.42 7.59
C LYS A 111 23.75 25.09 7.24
N ILE A 112 23.68 26.04 6.30
CA ILE A 112 24.73 27.03 6.08
C ILE A 112 24.73 27.89 7.36
N ASN A 113 25.28 27.34 8.44
CA ASN A 113 25.72 28.14 9.55
C ASN A 113 26.96 28.85 9.05
N GLN A 114 26.81 30.09 8.56
CA GLN A 114 27.92 31.03 8.49
C GLN A 114 28.45 31.23 9.91
N THR A 115 29.33 30.34 10.35
CA THR A 115 30.20 30.55 11.50
C THR A 115 31.32 31.47 11.06
N THR A 116 31.05 32.77 11.07
CA THR A 116 32.09 33.79 11.05
C THR A 116 32.78 33.76 12.41
N SER A 117 33.91 33.05 12.52
CA SER A 117 34.81 33.20 13.66
C SER A 117 36.24 32.76 13.30
N HIS A 118 37.15 33.71 13.09
CA HIS A 118 38.22 34.05 14.04
C HIS A 118 39.42 34.80 13.42
N ARG A 119 40.11 35.52 14.33
CA ARG A 119 41.45 36.15 14.28
C ARG A 119 41.41 37.60 13.78
N GLY A 120 41.65 38.65 14.57
CA GLY A 120 42.49 38.78 15.76
C GLY A 120 43.93 39.10 15.35
N SER A 121 44.30 40.39 15.34
CA SER A 121 45.69 40.81 15.52
C SER A 121 45.75 42.24 16.06
N ARG A 122 46.46 42.40 17.17
CA ARG A 122 46.85 43.67 17.79
C ARG A 122 48.07 44.20 17.01
N HIS A 123 48.15 45.50 16.75
CA HIS A 123 49.31 46.33 17.09
C HIS A 123 48.87 47.79 17.15
#